data_AF-A0A538C014-F1
#
_entry.id   AF-A0A538C014-F1
#
_cell.length_a   1.000
_cell.length_b   1.000
_cell.length_c   1.000
_cell.angle_alpha   90.00
_cell.angle_beta   90.00
_cell.angle_gamma   90.00
#
_symmetry.space_group_name_H-M   'P 1'
#
loop_
_entity.id
_entity.type
_entity.pdbx_description
1 polymer ?
#
loop_
_entity_poly.entity_id
_entity_poly.type
_entity_poly.pdbx_seq_one_letter_code
_entity_poly.pdbx_strand_id
1 'polypeptide(L)' 'MPGPRGRRAVVIGAGSFGTAVAVLLARGGFRTTLQARTAEQAERLNADRENLVYLPGVELPRELRVESLGAGVGRA' A
#
# COMPACT_ATOMS: atom_id res chain seq x y z
N MET A 1 -17.87 17.43 14.93
CA MET A 1 -18.40 16.41 14.01
C MET A 1 -17.44 15.22 14.00
N PRO A 2 -17.87 13.98 14.30
CA PRO A 2 -17.01 12.82 14.12
C PRO A 2 -16.79 12.62 12.61
N GLY A 3 -15.55 12.72 12.14
CA GLY A 3 -15.19 12.52 10.72
C GLY A 3 -15.63 11.16 10.18
N PRO A 4 -15.73 10.98 8.85
CA PRO A 4 -16.20 9.74 8.24
C PRO A 4 -15.44 8.58 8.86
N ARG A 5 -16.15 7.57 9.41
CA ARG A 5 -15.55 6.36 9.97
C ARG A 5 -14.66 5.74 8.89
N GLY A 6 -13.36 6.05 8.95
CA GLY A 6 -12.46 5.90 7.83
C GLY A 6 -12.33 4.42 7.48
N ARG A 7 -12.82 4.03 6.31
CA ARG A 7 -12.70 2.66 5.82
C ARG A 7 -11.22 2.35 5.65
N ARG A 8 -10.73 1.31 6.35
CA ARG A 8 -9.34 0.87 6.32
C ARG A 8 -9.25 -0.43 5.53
N ALA A 9 -8.16 -0.60 4.80
CA ALA A 9 -7.85 -1.84 4.11
C ALA A 9 -6.36 -2.14 4.22
N VAL A 10 -6.02 -3.42 4.37
CA VAL A 10 -4.64 -3.90 4.32
C VAL A 10 -4.55 -4.91 3.19
N VAL A 11 -3.64 -4.67 2.25
CA VAL A 11 -3.37 -5.59 1.14
C VAL A 11 -2.06 -6.30 1.43
N ILE A 12 -2.11 -7.63 1.59
CA ILE A 12 -0.94 -8.45 1.87
C ILE A 12 -0.34 -8.95 0.55
N GLY A 13 0.88 -8.51 0.26
CA GLY A 13 1.64 -8.87 -0.94
C GLY A 13 1.77 -7.72 -1.93
N ALA A 14 2.99 -7.25 -2.14
CA ALA A 14 3.34 -6.18 -3.08
C ALA A 14 3.78 -6.70 -4.48
N GLY A 15 3.05 -7.68 -5.00
CA GLY A 15 3.14 -8.12 -6.40
C GLY A 15 2.16 -7.36 -7.30
N SER A 16 2.05 -7.73 -8.58
CA SER A 16 1.29 -6.96 -9.58
C SER A 16 -0.16 -6.70 -9.16
N PHE A 17 -0.89 -7.76 -8.80
CA PHE A 17 -2.30 -7.65 -8.41
C PHE A 17 -2.48 -6.94 -7.07
N GLY A 18 -1.66 -7.28 -6.06
CA GLY A 18 -1.76 -6.65 -4.73
C GLY A 18 -1.47 -5.15 -4.78
N THR A 19 -0.46 -4.73 -5.54
CA THR A 19 -0.20 -3.31 -5.78
C THR A 19 -1.36 -2.63 -6.50
N ALA A 20 -1.92 -3.23 -7.56
CA ALA A 20 -3.06 -2.66 -8.28
C ALA A 20 -4.29 -2.48 -7.37
N VAL A 21 -4.63 -3.49 -6.56
CA VAL A 21 -5.73 -3.41 -5.60
C VAL A 21 -5.49 -2.32 -4.55
N ALA A 22 -4.27 -2.21 -4.03
CA ALA A 22 -3.92 -1.19 -3.06
C ALA A 22 -4.07 0.24 -3.63
N VAL A 23 -3.67 0.44 -4.89
CA VAL A 23 -3.85 1.71 -5.61
C VAL A 23 -5.33 2.03 -5.81
N LEU A 24 -6.15 1.06 -6.23
CA LEU A 24 -7.59 1.25 -6.41
C LEU A 24 -8.28 1.63 -5.10
N LEU A 25 -7.97 0.93 -4.00
CA LEU A 25 -8.54 1.21 -2.68
C LEU A 25 -8.14 2.61 -2.18
N ALA A 26 -6.86 2.98 -2.33
CA ALA A 26 -6.38 4.31 -1.95
C ALA A 26 -7.09 5.42 -2.75
N ARG A 27 -7.22 5.27 -4.08
CA ARG A 27 -7.96 6.20 -4.95
C ARG A 27 -9.46 6.23 -4.62
N GLY A 28 -10.02 5.11 -4.15
CA GLY A 28 -11.39 5.01 -3.66
C GLY A 28 -11.63 5.62 -2.27
N GLY A 29 -10.63 6.28 -1.68
CA GLY A 29 -10.74 6.97 -0.39
C GLY A 29 -10.57 6.06 0.84
N PHE A 30 -10.12 4.82 0.66
CA PHE A 30 -9.78 3.94 1.78
C PHE A 30 -8.40 4.30 2.32
N ARG A 31 -8.26 4.30 3.66
CA ARG A 31 -6.94 4.32 4.31
C ARG A 31 -6.30 2.96 4.10
N THR A 32 -5.45 2.88 3.07
CA THR A 32 -4.90 1.62 2.58
C THR A 32 -3.45 1.47 3.01
N THR A 33 -3.08 0.27 3.46
CA THR A 33 -1.68 -0.14 3.68
C THR A 33 -1.35 -1.33 2.78
N LEU A 34 -0.27 -1.24 2.01
CA LEU A 34 0.30 -2.34 1.24
C LEU A 34 1.43 -2.99 2.04
N GLN A 35 1.31 -4.27 2.36
CA GLN A 35 2.34 -5.05 3.04
C GLN A 35 3.26 -5.73 2.02
N ALA A 36 4.49 -5.26 1.92
CA ALA A 36 5.56 -5.85 1.14
C ALA A 36 6.20 -7.04 1.88
N ARG A 37 6.87 -7.91 1.13
CA ARG A 37 7.48 -9.12 1.71
C ARG A 37 8.68 -8.79 2.59
N THR A 38 9.48 -7.80 2.20
CA THR A 38 10.72 -7.40 2.88
C THR A 38 10.73 -5.90 3.14
N ALA A 39 11.55 -5.47 4.11
CA ALA A 39 11.77 -4.04 4.40
C ALA A 39 12.36 -3.31 3.18
N GLU A 40 13.36 -3.89 2.52
CA GLU A 40 13.96 -3.33 1.30
C GLU A 40 12.93 -3.11 0.18
N GLN A 41 12.00 -4.05 -0.01
CA GLN A 41 10.92 -3.87 -0.98
C GLN A 41 10.01 -2.70 -0.58
N ALA A 42 9.65 -2.57 0.70
CA ALA A 42 8.83 -1.46 1.18
C ALA A 42 9.56 -0.11 1.03
N GLU A 43 10.85 -0.05 1.33
CA GLU A 43 11.68 1.16 1.19
C GLU A 43 11.75 1.62 -0.26
N ARG A 44 12.03 0.72 -1.20
CA ARG A 44 12.02 1.02 -2.63
C ARG A 44 10.68 1.55 -3.11
N LEU A 45 9.58 0.88 -2.75
CA LEU A 45 8.23 1.33 -3.11
C LEU A 45 7.89 2.70 -2.52
N ASN A 46 8.38 3.01 -1.31
CA ASN A 46 8.20 4.32 -0.70
C ASN A 46 9.06 5.41 -1.35
N ALA A 47 10.27 5.08 -1.79
CA ALA A 47 11.18 6.00 -2.46
C ALA A 47 10.70 6.31 -3.89
N ASP A 48 10.44 5.26 -4.68
CA ASP A 48 10.10 5.38 -6.10
C ASP A 48 8.65 5.83 -6.29
N ARG A 49 7.78 5.57 -5.29
CA ARG A 49 6.32 5.75 -5.39
C ARG A 49 5.73 5.07 -6.63
N GLU A 50 6.35 3.98 -7.05
CA GLU A 50 5.93 3.13 -8.16
C GLU A 50 6.45 1.71 -7.91
N ASN A 51 5.69 0.69 -8.31
CA ASN A 51 6.20 -0.68 -8.28
C ASN A 51 6.84 -1.02 -9.63
N LEU A 52 8.06 -0.51 -9.86
CA LEU A 52 8.79 -0.67 -11.13
C LEU A 52 8.92 -2.13 -11.59
N VAL A 53 8.95 -3.09 -10.64
CA VAL A 53 9.12 -4.52 -10.95
C VAL A 53 7.81 -5.18 -11.36
N TYR A 54 6.70 -4.87 -10.68
CA TYR A 54 5.45 -5.64 -10.82
C TYR A 54 4.29 -4.85 -11.44
N LEU A 55 4.37 -3.52 -11.47
CA LEU A 55 3.34 -2.64 -12.02
C LEU A 55 3.96 -1.32 -12.53
N PRO A 56 4.81 -1.37 -13.58
CA PRO A 56 5.46 -0.19 -14.12
C PRO A 56 4.44 0.76 -14.78
N GLY A 57 4.72 2.06 -14.72
CA GLY A 57 3.88 3.15 -15.20
C GLY A 57 2.72 3.53 -14.28
N VAL A 58 2.62 2.92 -13.09
CA VAL A 58 1.53 3.20 -12.13
C VAL A 58 2.06 3.80 -10.83
N GLU A 59 1.83 5.10 -10.68
CA GLU A 59 2.16 5.83 -9.45
C GLU A 59 1.32 5.35 -8.26
N LEU A 60 1.99 5.10 -7.13
CA LEU A 60 1.43 4.79 -5.83
C LEU A 60 0.92 6.09 -5.17
N PRO A 61 -0.40 6.27 -4.96
CA PRO A 61 -0.98 7.49 -4.39
C PRO A 61 -0.36 7.82 -3.04
N ARG A 62 -0.01 9.09 -2.77
CA ARG A 62 0.73 9.50 -1.55
C ARG A 62 0.11 9.01 -0.23
N GLU A 63 -1.21 8.83 -0.21
CA GLU A 63 -1.98 8.35 0.94
C GLU A 63 -1.84 6.84 1.18
N LEU A 64 -1.38 6.07 0.18
CA LEU A 64 -1.06 4.65 0.30
C LEU A 64 0.21 4.47 1.12
N ARG A 65 0.05 3.87 2.31
CA ARG A 65 1.17 3.43 3.15
C ARG A 65 1.76 2.14 2.58
N VAL A 66 3.08 2.03 2.58
CA VAL A 66 3.78 0.78 2.26
C VAL A 66 4.66 0.40 3.44
N GLU A 67 4.46 -0.80 3.95
CA GLU A 67 5.16 -1.35 5.12
C GLU A 67 5.62 -2.78 4.80
N SER A 68 6.59 -3.30 5.53
CA SER A 68 6.93 -4.72 5.43
C SER A 68 6.06 -5.55 6.38
N LEU A 69 5.76 -6.79 5.99
CA LEU A 69 4.90 -7.70 6.76
C LEU A 69 5.34 -7.81 8.24
N GLY A 70 6.64 -7.79 8.52
CA GLY A 70 7.17 -7.84 9.89
C GLY A 70 6.89 -6.60 10.74
N ALA A 71 6.65 -5.44 10.13
CA ALA A 71 6.35 -4.19 10.83
C ALA A 71 4.84 -3.97 11.06
N GLY A 72 3.98 -4.58 10.24
CA GLY A 72 2.55 -4.25 10.14
C GLY A 72 1.54 -5.24 10.74
N VAL A 73 1.96 -6.44 11.17
CA VAL A 73 1.04 -7.50 11.66
C VAL A 73 0.38 -7.18 13.02
N GLY A 74 0.80 -6.12 13.72
CA GLY A 74 0.32 -5.78 15.06
C GLY A 74 -0.87 -4.81 15.17
N ARG A 75 -1.48 -4.32 14.08
CA ARG A 75 -2.50 -3.24 14.14
C ARG A 75 -3.67 -3.37 13.15
N ALA A 76 -4.23 -4.56 13.01
CA ALA A 76 -5.53 -4.77 12.36
C ALA A 76 -6.62 -4.99 13.41
#